data_AF-A0AAE1WUF1-F1
#
_entry.id   AF-A0AAE1WUF1-F1
#
_cell.length_a   1.000
_cell.length_b   1.000
_cell.length_c   1.000
_cell.angle_alpha   90.00
_cell.angle_beta   90.00
_cell.angle_gamma   90.00
#
_symmetry.space_group_name_H-M   'P 1'
#
loop_
_entity.id
_entity.type
_entity.pdbx_description
1 polymer ?
#
loop_
_entity_poly.entity_id
_entity_poly.type
_entity_poly.pdbx_seq_one_letter_code
_entity_poly.pdbx_strand_id
1 'polypeptide(L)'
;MEVSPTAVMNSTQEAGTSSNQVESSDVSEPTTSKYVAQAKKLIHRRMLVGIKDGRFFVGIFYCMDKQGNIILQDALEYRSTRRSSPSNGT
;
A
#
# COMPACT_ATOMS: atom_id res chain seq x y z
N MET A 1 1.67 -61.94 13.13
CA MET A 1 0.89 -60.72 12.84
C MET A 1 0.24 -60.32 14.14
N GLU A 2 0.92 -59.45 14.88
CA GLU A 2 0.43 -58.86 16.12
C GLU A 2 -0.19 -57.51 15.77
N VAL A 3 -1.50 -57.39 15.96
CA VAL A 3 -2.20 -56.10 15.92
C VAL A 3 -3.24 -56.09 17.05
N SER A 4 -2.89 -55.41 18.13
CA SER A 4 -3.83 -54.91 19.15
C SER A 4 -3.63 -53.40 19.27
N PRO A 5 -4.66 -52.56 19.03
CA PRO A 5 -4.62 -51.17 19.42
C PRO A 5 -5.31 -50.99 20.79
N THR A 6 -4.54 -50.51 21.78
CA THR A 6 -5.03 -50.08 23.08
C THR A 6 -5.72 -48.72 22.98
N ALA A 7 -6.83 -48.59 23.70
CA ALA A 7 -7.67 -47.41 23.78
C ALA A 7 -7.09 -46.28 24.66
N VAL A 8 -7.79 -45.15 24.60
CA VAL A 8 -8.18 -44.23 25.69
C VAL A 8 -7.77 -42.77 25.49
N MET A 9 -8.81 -41.94 25.53
CA MET A 9 -8.90 -40.49 25.45
C MET A 9 -8.47 -39.81 26.77
N ASN A 10 -7.89 -38.59 26.73
CA ASN A 10 -8.38 -37.44 27.52
C ASN A 10 -7.71 -36.11 27.11
N SER A 11 -8.53 -35.05 27.17
CA SER A 11 -8.29 -33.62 26.94
C SER A 11 -7.34 -32.96 27.95
N THR A 12 -6.84 -31.74 27.65
CA THR A 12 -6.96 -30.51 28.49
C THR A 12 -6.43 -29.26 27.74
N GLN A 13 -7.11 -28.12 27.96
CA GLN A 13 -6.92 -26.76 27.43
C GLN A 13 -5.93 -25.93 28.28
N GLU A 14 -5.25 -24.94 27.71
CA GLU A 14 -4.72 -23.72 28.40
C GLU A 14 -4.63 -22.60 27.33
N ALA A 15 -5.51 -21.59 27.31
CA ALA A 15 -5.48 -20.35 28.10
C ALA A 15 -4.31 -19.41 27.75
N GLY A 16 -4.63 -18.31 27.06
CA GLY A 16 -3.68 -17.25 26.70
C GLY A 16 -4.40 -15.92 26.46
N THR A 17 -5.07 -15.40 27.49
CA THR A 17 -5.54 -14.02 27.54
C THR A 17 -4.75 -13.31 28.63
N SER A 18 -3.95 -12.30 28.28
CA SER A 18 -3.70 -11.19 29.22
C SER A 18 -3.20 -9.93 28.51
N SER A 19 -3.96 -8.87 28.75
CA SER A 19 -3.71 -7.46 28.44
C SER A 19 -2.32 -6.98 28.88
N ASN A 20 -1.74 -6.11 28.07
CA ASN A 20 -0.98 -4.96 28.56
C ASN A 20 -1.41 -3.74 27.74
N GLN A 21 -2.49 -3.09 28.19
CA GLN A 21 -2.72 -1.68 27.88
C GLN A 21 -1.78 -0.88 28.77
N VAL A 22 -0.81 -0.21 28.16
CA VAL A 22 -0.09 0.89 28.81
C VAL A 22 -0.72 2.16 28.24
N GLU A 23 -1.55 2.76 29.07
CA GLU A 23 -2.12 4.08 28.92
C GLU A 23 -0.98 5.10 28.91
N SER A 24 -0.66 5.61 27.71
CA SER A 24 0.33 6.67 27.51
C SER A 24 -0.40 7.95 27.14
N SER A 25 -0.49 8.85 28.14
CA SER A 25 -0.72 10.30 28.06
C SER A 25 -1.57 10.80 26.89
N ASP A 26 -2.79 11.22 27.22
CA ASP A 26 -3.75 11.97 26.41
C ASP A 26 -3.13 13.26 25.83
N VAL A 27 -2.42 13.12 24.73
CA VAL A 27 -2.32 14.15 23.69
C VAL A 27 -3.26 13.65 22.61
N SER A 28 -4.39 14.32 22.46
CA SER A 28 -5.35 14.07 21.38
C SER A 28 -4.70 14.42 20.03
N GLU A 29 -3.79 13.56 19.59
CA GLU A 29 -3.34 13.53 18.21
C GLU A 29 -4.60 13.38 17.36
N PRO A 30 -4.83 14.27 16.38
CA PRO A 30 -5.94 14.10 15.47
C PRO A 30 -5.79 12.70 14.87
N THR A 31 -6.87 11.92 14.87
CA THR A 31 -6.92 10.55 14.33
C THR A 31 -6.68 10.59 12.83
N THR A 32 -5.42 10.81 12.44
CA THR A 32 -5.03 10.89 11.05
C THR A 32 -5.30 9.53 10.44
N SER A 33 -6.04 9.51 9.34
CA SER A 33 -6.40 8.24 8.72
C SER A 33 -5.13 7.49 8.33
N LYS A 34 -5.16 6.15 8.40
CA LYS A 34 -4.04 5.29 7.96
C LYS A 34 -3.52 5.67 6.56
N TYR A 35 -4.41 6.15 5.69
CA TYR A 35 -4.07 6.58 4.34
C TYR A 35 -3.31 7.91 4.32
N VAL A 36 -3.68 8.86 5.18
CA VAL A 36 -2.94 10.12 5.35
C VAL A 36 -1.54 9.83 5.87
N ALA A 37 -1.41 8.94 6.86
CA ALA A 37 -0.11 8.52 7.38
C ALA A 37 0.75 7.86 6.29
N GLN A 38 0.17 7.03 5.43
CA GLN A 38 0.86 6.44 4.28
C GLN A 38 1.27 7.49 3.24
N ALA A 39 0.36 8.38 2.84
CA ALA A 39 0.66 9.45 1.89
C ALA A 39 1.78 10.36 2.38
N LYS A 40 1.80 10.67 3.68
CA LYS A 40 2.86 11.48 4.31
C LYS A 40 4.24 10.83 4.17
N LYS A 41 4.35 9.50 4.19
CA LYS A 41 5.61 8.77 3.96
C LYS A 41 6.13 8.87 2.52
N LEU A 42 5.24 9.19 1.57
CA LEU A 42 5.59 9.33 0.15
C LEU A 42 6.08 10.74 -0.20
N ILE A 43 5.88 11.73 0.67
CA ILE A 43 6.31 13.12 0.43
C ILE A 43 7.83 13.17 0.21
N HIS A 44 8.23 13.96 -0.79
CA HIS A 44 9.60 14.10 -1.28
C HIS A 44 10.22 12.80 -1.83
N ARG A 45 9.42 11.77 -2.11
CA ARG A 45 9.88 10.55 -2.79
C ARG A 45 9.61 10.65 -4.28
N ARG A 46 10.50 10.06 -5.08
CA ARG A 46 10.30 9.94 -6.53
C ARG A 46 9.23 8.89 -6.80
N MET A 47 8.17 9.28 -7.51
CA MET A 47 7.03 8.45 -7.83
C MET A 47 6.87 8.28 -9.35
N LEU A 48 6.46 7.08 -9.76
CA LEU A 48 5.96 6.77 -11.09
C LEU A 48 4.43 6.75 -11.04
N VAL A 49 3.79 7.66 -11.77
CA VAL A 49 2.33 7.82 -11.80
C VAL A 49 1.81 7.45 -13.18
N GLY A 50 0.97 6.40 -13.25
CA GLY A 50 0.31 5.99 -14.49
C GLY A 50 -1.02 6.72 -14.69
N ILE A 51 -1.25 7.23 -15.89
CA ILE A 51 -2.51 7.83 -16.32
C ILE A 51 -3.25 6.83 -17.20
N LYS A 52 -4.58 6.85 -17.11
CA LYS A 52 -5.46 5.93 -17.87
C LYS A 52 -5.28 6.02 -19.38
N ASP A 53 -4.82 7.15 -19.91
CA ASP A 53 -4.58 7.37 -21.34
C ASP A 53 -3.22 6.82 -21.85
N GLY A 54 -2.48 6.10 -21.01
CA GLY A 54 -1.22 5.46 -21.39
C GLY A 54 0.01 6.36 -21.23
N ARG A 55 -0.13 7.49 -20.53
CA ARG A 55 0.98 8.34 -20.10
C ARG A 55 1.51 7.92 -18.74
N PHE A 56 2.80 8.14 -18.52
CA PHE A 56 3.43 7.97 -17.22
C PHE A 56 4.18 9.24 -16.82
N PHE A 57 4.07 9.65 -15.57
CA PHE A 57 4.84 10.76 -15.02
C PHE A 57 5.84 10.24 -14.00
N VAL A 58 7.07 10.71 -14.07
CA VAL A 58 8.09 10.44 -13.06
C VAL A 58 8.51 11.77 -12.44
N GLY A 59 8.29 11.95 -11.15
CA GLY A 59 8.65 13.18 -10.44
C GLY A 59 8.68 12.99 -8.93
N ILE A 60 9.08 14.02 -8.20
CA ILE A 60 9.10 14.03 -6.73
C ILE A 60 7.71 14.39 -6.21
N PHE A 61 7.09 13.52 -5.41
CA PHE A 61 5.77 13.76 -4.84
C PHE A 61 5.82 14.86 -3.79
N TYR A 62 5.25 16.01 -4.10
CA TYR A 62 5.31 17.18 -3.23
C TYR A 62 4.11 17.27 -2.30
N CYS A 63 2.90 17.11 -2.85
CA CYS A 63 1.67 17.10 -2.06
C CYS A 63 0.50 16.47 -2.83
N MET A 64 -0.58 16.20 -2.09
CA MET A 64 -1.88 15.81 -2.63
C MET A 64 -2.98 16.54 -1.85
N ASP A 65 -4.03 16.97 -2.54
CA ASP A 65 -5.19 17.59 -1.90
C ASP A 65 -6.29 16.56 -1.55
N LYS A 66 -7.41 17.04 -0.98
CA LYS A 66 -8.55 16.19 -0.59
C LYS A 66 -9.28 15.57 -1.78
N GLN A 67 -9.16 16.15 -2.98
CA GLN A 67 -9.79 15.66 -4.21
C GLN A 67 -8.90 14.62 -4.93
N GLY A 68 -7.66 14.45 -4.48
CA GLY A 68 -6.69 13.55 -5.09
C GLY A 68 -5.88 14.21 -6.21
N ASN A 69 -5.90 15.54 -6.32
CA ASN A 69 -4.96 16.23 -7.19
C ASN A 69 -3.56 16.13 -6.59
N ILE A 70 -2.57 15.84 -7.44
CA ILE A 70 -1.19 15.60 -7.02
C ILE A 70 -0.26 16.64 -7.67
N ILE A 71 0.68 17.16 -6.89
CA ILE A 71 1.80 17.96 -7.40
C ILE A 71 3.07 17.11 -7.40
N LEU A 72 3.71 17.03 -8.57
CA LEU A 72 5.03 16.44 -8.76
C LEU A 72 6.05 17.54 -9.08
N GLN A 73 7.18 17.59 -8.38
CA GLN A 73 8.34 18.40 -8.75
C GLN A 73 9.24 17.65 -9.74
N ASP A 74 9.95 18.39 -10.59
CA ASP A 74 10.88 17.86 -11.60
C ASP A 74 10.29 16.72 -12.44
N ALA A 75 9.02 16.87 -12.81
CA ALA A 75 8.25 15.83 -13.45
C ALA A 75 8.63 15.64 -14.93
N LEU A 76 8.87 14.39 -15.31
CA LEU A 76 9.05 13.96 -16.70
C LEU A 76 7.84 13.16 -17.17
N GLU A 77 7.33 13.48 -18.36
CA GLU A 77 6.23 12.76 -19.01
C GLU A 77 6.79 11.73 -20.01
N TYR A 78 6.36 10.48 -19.87
CA TYR A 78 6.58 9.40 -20.83
C TYR A 78 5.28 9.08 -21.55
N ARG A 79 5.28 9.29 -22.87
CA ARG A 79 4.19 8.88 -23.74
C ARG A 79 4.53 7.55 -24.37
N SER A 80 3.61 6.59 -24.29
CA SER A 80 3.71 5.39 -25.12
C SER A 80 3.47 5.77 -26.58
N THR A 81 4.55 6.03 -27.32
CA THR A 81 4.47 6.06 -28.77
C THR A 81 4.31 4.61 -29.21
N ARG A 82 3.07 4.11 -29.31
CA ARG A 82 2.84 3.03 -30.27
C ARG A 82 3.36 3.59 -31.59
N ARG A 83 4.50 3.07 -32.06
CA ARG A 83 4.96 3.32 -33.42
C ARG A 83 3.85 2.77 -34.31
N SER A 84 2.88 3.61 -34.65
CA SER A 84 2.11 3.40 -35.87
C SER A 84 3.17 3.48 -36.95
N SER A 85 3.63 2.32 -37.40
CA SER A 85 4.39 2.20 -38.63
C SER A 85 3.66 3.06 -39.66
N PRO A 86 4.33 3.97 -40.39
CA PRO A 86 3.67 4.65 -41.49
C PRO A 86 3.15 3.54 -42.41
N SER A 87 1.84 3.40 -42.50
CA SER A 87 1.23 2.58 -43.55
C SER A 87 1.50 3.35 -44.83
N ASN A 88 2.55 2.96 -45.55
CA ASN A 88 2.72 3.38 -46.93
C ASN A 88 1.52 2.85 -47.71
N GLY A 89 0.52 3.71 -47.90
CA GLY A 89 -0.60 3.44 -48.78
C GLY A 89 -0.05 3.37 -50.20
N THR A 90 0.02 2.15 -50.73
CA THR A 90 -0.02 1.86 -52.17
C THR A 90 -1.46 1.88 -52.65
#